data_AF-A0A5C3K9R2-F1
#
_entry.id   AF-A0A5C3K9R2-F1
#
_cell.length_a   1.000
_cell.length_b   1.000
_cell.length_c   1.000
_cell.angle_alpha   90.00
_cell.angle_beta   90.00
_cell.angle_gamma   90.00
#
_symmetry.space_group_name_H-M   'P 1'
#
loop_
_entity.id
_entity.type
_entity.pdbx_description
1 polymer ?
#
loop_
_entity_poly.entity_id
_entity_poly.type
_entity_poly.pdbx_seq_one_letter_code
_entity_poly.pdbx_strand_id
1 'polypeptide(L)'
;MMVHALLQYLPLSQPEINYDISLPTMAHNLDFLKLAQSATSPPLHQLTIVCPEFLPWHIVVNAPPGAFVSVRDVLDTIYRELRHPVTRAEYESLGSLKRAVDAAYFARISRIADPHHRDLEARKGVKRIDLLMGRTRFSGLSLSMQHPDVWELHVS
;
A
#
# COMPACT_ATOMS: atom_id res chain seq x y z
N MET A 1 21.35 -3.40 -3.63
CA MET A 1 20.46 -3.09 -2.49
C MET A 1 19.43 -4.19 -2.41
N MET A 2 19.16 -4.72 -1.22
CA MET A 2 18.15 -5.79 -1.03
C MET A 2 17.05 -5.31 -0.11
N VAL A 3 15.81 -5.70 -0.38
CA VAL A 3 14.69 -5.49 0.54
C VAL A 3 14.59 -6.67 1.51
N HIS A 4 14.05 -6.40 2.70
CA HIS A 4 13.75 -7.40 3.70
C HIS A 4 12.84 -8.51 3.14
N ALA A 5 13.02 -9.76 3.59
CA ALA A 5 12.32 -10.92 3.05
C ALA A 5 10.78 -10.80 3.13
N LEU A 6 10.24 -10.27 4.24
CA LEU A 6 8.81 -9.97 4.39
C LEU A 6 8.24 -8.96 3.37
N LEU A 7 9.10 -8.14 2.79
CA LEU A 7 8.73 -7.14 1.80
C LEU A 7 9.12 -7.58 0.39
N GLN A 8 9.78 -8.72 0.19
CA GLN A 8 10.32 -9.09 -1.09
C GLN A 8 9.23 -9.60 -2.04
N TYR A 9 9.19 -9.06 -3.24
CA TYR A 9 8.39 -9.62 -4.32
C TYR A 9 9.14 -10.76 -5.01
N LEU A 10 8.50 -11.93 -5.11
CA LEU A 10 8.99 -13.09 -5.84
C LEU A 10 7.89 -13.56 -6.81
N PRO A 11 8.02 -13.36 -8.13
CA PRO A 11 6.95 -13.67 -9.09
C PRO A 11 6.48 -15.13 -9.09
N LEU A 12 7.38 -16.06 -8.71
CA LEU A 12 7.15 -17.50 -8.75
C LEU A 12 6.91 -18.09 -7.34
N SER A 13 6.73 -17.26 -6.32
CA SER A 13 6.56 -17.74 -4.94
C SER A 13 5.47 -16.95 -4.23
N GLN A 14 4.86 -17.56 -3.23
CA GLN A 14 3.94 -16.81 -2.38
C GLN A 14 4.74 -15.81 -1.51
N PRO A 15 4.21 -14.61 -1.26
CA PRO A 15 4.80 -13.67 -0.33
C PRO A 15 4.96 -14.32 1.04
N GLU A 16 6.02 -13.97 1.78
CA GLU A 16 6.26 -14.50 3.12
C GLU A 16 5.15 -14.12 4.11
N ILE A 17 4.43 -13.03 3.84
CA ILE A 17 3.33 -12.53 4.67
C ILE A 17 2.01 -12.57 3.91
N ASN A 18 0.96 -13.03 4.59
CA ASN A 18 -0.41 -12.79 4.13
C ASN A 18 -0.85 -11.43 4.68
N TYR A 19 -0.80 -10.41 3.85
CA TYR A 19 -1.03 -9.03 4.26
C TYR A 19 -2.04 -8.33 3.35
N ASP A 20 -3.13 -7.84 3.94
CA ASP A 20 -4.16 -7.05 3.27
C ASP A 20 -3.90 -5.57 3.54
N ILE A 21 -3.48 -4.84 2.50
CA ILE A 21 -3.14 -3.41 2.59
C ILE A 21 -4.35 -2.52 2.84
N SER A 22 -5.58 -3.06 2.79
CA SER A 22 -6.78 -2.34 3.19
C SER A 22 -6.97 -2.30 4.72
N LEU A 23 -6.23 -3.14 5.46
CA LEU A 23 -6.26 -3.25 6.91
C LEU A 23 -4.97 -2.67 7.53
N PRO A 24 -5.03 -2.09 8.75
CA PRO A 24 -3.84 -1.60 9.42
C PRO A 24 -2.89 -2.74 9.79
N THR A 25 -1.59 -2.47 9.93
CA THR A 25 -0.59 -3.51 10.25
C THR A 25 -0.94 -4.29 11.52
N MET A 26 -1.49 -3.61 12.54
CA MET A 26 -1.92 -4.22 13.80
C MET A 26 -3.08 -5.23 13.68
N ALA A 27 -3.83 -5.24 12.57
CA ALA A 27 -4.86 -6.23 12.32
C ALA A 27 -4.28 -7.57 11.84
N HIS A 28 -2.98 -7.61 11.55
CA HIS A 28 -2.27 -8.80 11.08
C HIS A 28 -1.46 -9.41 12.23
N ASN A 29 -1.43 -10.74 12.28
CA ASN A 29 -0.61 -11.47 13.25
C ASN A 29 0.82 -11.62 12.71
N LEU A 30 1.61 -10.55 12.80
CA LEU A 30 3.00 -10.50 12.36
C LEU A 30 3.95 -10.41 13.56
N ASP A 31 5.11 -11.04 13.43
CA ASP A 31 6.17 -10.98 14.45
C ASP A 31 6.70 -9.55 14.58
N PHE A 32 6.51 -8.97 15.77
CA PHE A 32 6.94 -7.62 16.10
C PHE A 32 8.45 -7.41 15.93
N LEU A 33 9.26 -8.43 16.23
CA LEU A 33 10.72 -8.31 16.10
C LEU A 33 11.12 -8.20 14.63
N LYS A 34 10.47 -8.96 13.74
CA LYS A 34 10.69 -8.83 12.29
C LYS A 34 10.18 -7.51 11.74
N LEU A 35 9.06 -7.00 12.26
CA LEU A 35 8.53 -5.70 11.87
C LEU A 35 9.48 -4.53 12.23
N ALA A 36 10.25 -4.66 13.31
CA ALA A 36 11.22 -3.66 13.74
C ALA A 36 12.57 -3.72 12.98
N GLN A 37 12.80 -4.74 12.16
CA GLN A 37 14.03 -4.86 11.37
C GLN A 37 14.06 -3.83 10.22
N SER A 38 15.27 -3.53 9.75
CA SER A 38 15.47 -2.64 8.60
C SER A 38 14.78 -3.19 7.36
N ALA A 39 14.04 -2.33 6.66
CA ALA A 39 13.36 -2.66 5.42
C ALA A 39 14.34 -2.98 4.29
N THR A 40 15.58 -2.50 4.36
CA THR A 40 16.61 -2.74 3.35
C THR A 40 17.96 -3.13 3.96
N SER A 41 18.79 -3.76 3.13
CA SER A 41 20.21 -3.96 3.36
C SER A 41 21.01 -3.37 2.18
N PRO A 42 21.86 -2.34 2.41
CA PRO A 42 22.09 -1.66 3.69
C PRO A 42 20.85 -0.89 4.20
N PRO A 43 20.75 -0.58 5.51
CA PRO A 43 19.66 0.21 6.06
C PRO A 43 19.60 1.62 5.46
N LEU A 44 18.40 2.03 5.04
CA LEU A 44 18.16 3.35 4.46
C LEU A 44 17.29 4.21 5.38
N HIS A 45 17.49 5.52 5.34
CA HIS A 45 16.69 6.50 6.07
C HIS A 45 15.39 6.88 5.35
N GLN A 46 15.33 6.66 4.03
CA GLN A 46 14.16 6.95 3.20
C GLN A 46 13.99 5.85 2.14
N LEU A 47 12.74 5.53 1.81
CA LEU A 47 12.37 4.69 0.67
C LEU A 47 11.30 5.39 -0.18
N THR A 48 11.48 5.35 -1.49
CA THR A 48 10.44 5.78 -2.44
C THR A 48 9.81 4.55 -3.06
N ILE A 49 8.49 4.43 -2.93
CA ILE A 49 7.69 3.32 -3.43
C ILE A 49 6.73 3.83 -4.50
N VAL A 50 6.57 3.11 -5.60
CA VAL A 50 5.64 3.42 -6.69
C VAL A 50 4.78 2.21 -6.98
N CYS A 51 3.58 2.44 -7.53
CA CYS A 51 2.73 1.37 -8.04
C CYS A 51 2.22 1.80 -9.40
N PRO A 52 3.06 1.78 -10.46
CA PRO A 52 2.79 2.50 -11.69
C PRO A 52 1.53 2.01 -12.42
N GLU A 53 1.13 0.76 -12.18
CA GLU A 53 -0.08 0.17 -12.75
C GLU A 53 -1.37 0.83 -12.23
N PHE A 54 -1.37 1.33 -10.99
CA PHE A 54 -2.60 1.77 -10.32
C PHE A 54 -2.53 3.15 -9.69
N LEU A 55 -1.35 3.60 -9.27
CA LEU A 55 -1.15 4.82 -8.50
C LEU A 55 -0.21 5.78 -9.24
N PRO A 56 -0.65 7.02 -9.56
CA PRO A 56 0.18 7.98 -10.27
C PRO A 56 1.19 8.74 -9.38
N TRP A 57 1.17 8.53 -8.06
CA TRP A 57 2.05 9.22 -7.11
C TRP A 57 3.04 8.26 -6.44
N HIS A 58 4.06 8.84 -5.85
CA HIS A 58 5.04 8.13 -5.04
C HIS A 58 4.57 8.05 -3.58
N ILE A 59 4.85 6.93 -2.95
CA ILE A 59 4.72 6.71 -1.51
C ILE A 59 6.12 6.87 -0.92
N VAL A 60 6.34 7.92 -0.13
CA VAL A 60 7.65 8.19 0.48
C VAL A 60 7.61 7.78 1.94
N VAL A 61 8.47 6.82 2.30
CA VAL A 61 8.64 6.34 3.67
C VAL A 61 9.88 6.98 4.25
N ASN A 62 9.75 7.67 5.38
CA ASN A 62 10.86 8.33 6.06
C ASN A 62 11.02 7.77 7.46
N ALA A 63 12.25 7.48 7.85
CA ALA A 63 12.58 7.14 9.22
C ALA A 63 12.73 8.41 10.06
N PRO A 64 12.55 8.32 11.39
CA PRO A 64 12.94 9.40 12.31
C PRO A 64 14.45 9.71 12.22
N PRO A 65 14.88 10.95 12.54
CA PRO A 65 16.30 11.32 12.53
C PRO A 65 17.17 10.33 13.33
N GLY A 66 18.27 9.86 12.72
CA GLY A 66 19.17 8.89 13.33
C GLY A 66 18.70 7.43 13.29
N ALA A 67 17.54 7.14 12.67
CA ALA A 67 17.02 5.80 12.47
C ALA A 67 17.00 5.39 10.99
N PHE A 68 16.67 4.11 10.74
CA PHE A 68 16.42 3.54 9.42
C PHE A 68 14.93 3.23 9.25
N VAL A 69 14.49 3.08 8.01
CA VAL A 69 13.13 2.68 7.66
C VAL A 69 12.97 1.20 8.03
N SER A 70 12.04 0.92 8.94
CA SER A 70 11.70 -0.46 9.33
C SER A 70 10.69 -1.09 8.38
N VAL A 71 10.55 -2.42 8.44
CA VAL A 71 9.48 -3.15 7.74
C VAL A 71 8.10 -2.60 8.12
N ARG A 72 7.91 -2.28 9.40
CA ARG A 72 6.68 -1.66 9.90
C ARG A 72 6.42 -0.31 9.24
N ASP A 73 7.42 0.57 9.18
CA ASP A 73 7.25 1.91 8.60
C ASP A 73 6.77 1.85 7.16
N VAL A 74 7.27 0.86 6.39
CA VAL A 74 6.82 0.60 5.02
C VAL A 74 5.33 0.22 4.99
N LEU A 75 4.94 -0.81 5.73
CA LEU A 75 3.57 -1.32 5.73
C LEU A 75 2.55 -0.29 6.26
N ASP A 76 2.88 0.39 7.36
CA ASP A 76 2.05 1.43 7.96
C ASP A 76 1.91 2.65 7.04
N THR A 77 2.99 3.03 6.32
CA THR A 77 2.96 4.15 5.38
C THR A 77 2.15 3.81 4.13
N ILE A 78 2.31 2.63 3.55
CA ILE A 78 1.47 2.17 2.43
C ILE A 78 -0.01 2.22 2.85
N TYR A 79 -0.36 1.62 3.99
CA TYR A 79 -1.72 1.64 4.51
C TYR A 79 -2.26 3.07 4.64
N ARG A 80 -1.51 3.97 5.29
CA ARG A 80 -1.92 5.36 5.51
C ARG A 80 -2.13 6.11 4.18
N GLU A 81 -1.19 5.97 3.25
CA GLU A 81 -1.29 6.63 1.94
C GLU A 81 -2.51 6.16 1.16
N LEU A 82 -2.83 4.87 1.20
CA LEU A 82 -3.99 4.29 0.53
C LEU A 82 -5.34 4.76 1.12
N ARG A 83 -5.34 5.34 2.32
CA ARG A 83 -6.54 5.88 2.97
C ARG A 83 -6.89 7.32 2.58
N HIS A 84 -6.01 8.02 1.85
CA HIS A 84 -6.33 9.37 1.40
C HIS A 84 -7.46 9.37 0.35
N PRO A 85 -8.33 10.40 0.38
CA PRO A 85 -9.35 10.58 -0.66
C PRO A 85 -8.70 10.90 -2.00
N VAL A 86 -9.32 10.43 -3.07
CA VAL A 86 -8.95 10.79 -4.44
C VAL A 86 -9.61 12.14 -4.76
N THR A 87 -8.82 13.06 -5.31
CA THR A 87 -9.33 14.36 -5.76
C THR A 87 -10.23 14.20 -6.97
N ARG A 88 -11.10 15.18 -7.21
CA ARG A 88 -11.95 15.18 -8.42
C ARG A 88 -11.12 15.08 -9.70
N ALA A 89 -10.02 15.83 -9.79
CA ALA A 89 -9.17 15.82 -10.99
C ALA A 89 -8.55 14.44 -11.25
N GLU A 90 -8.02 13.78 -10.20
CA GLU A 90 -7.50 12.42 -10.30
C GLU A 90 -8.60 11.44 -10.74
N TYR A 91 -9.78 11.51 -10.13
CA TYR A 91 -10.89 10.63 -10.49
C TYR A 91 -11.38 10.84 -11.94
N GLU A 92 -11.47 12.10 -12.39
CA GLU A 92 -11.87 12.41 -13.77
C GLU A 92 -10.86 11.88 -14.80
N SER A 93 -9.57 11.82 -14.43
CA SER A 93 -8.49 11.33 -15.28
C SER A 93 -8.50 9.81 -15.52
N LEU A 94 -9.27 9.04 -14.75
CA LEU A 94 -9.30 7.56 -14.79
C LEU A 94 -9.86 6.97 -16.10
N GLY A 95 -10.57 7.76 -16.90
CA GLY A 95 -11.14 7.30 -18.18
C GLY A 95 -12.00 6.04 -18.03
N SER A 96 -11.62 4.95 -18.70
CA SER A 96 -12.35 3.68 -18.69
C SER A 96 -12.29 2.95 -17.35
N LEU A 97 -11.34 3.27 -16.46
CA LEU A 97 -11.16 2.60 -15.17
C LEU A 97 -12.20 3.02 -14.11
N LYS A 98 -12.92 4.13 -14.32
CA LYS A 98 -13.91 4.66 -13.36
C LYS A 98 -14.88 3.59 -12.85
N ARG A 99 -15.43 2.77 -13.75
CA ARG A 99 -16.39 1.71 -13.37
C ARG A 99 -15.80 0.68 -12.41
N ALA A 100 -14.53 0.29 -12.61
CA ALA A 100 -13.86 -0.66 -11.73
C ALA A 100 -13.52 -0.04 -10.37
N VAL A 101 -13.11 1.23 -10.36
CA VAL A 101 -12.88 2.01 -9.13
C VAL A 101 -14.17 2.20 -8.35
N ASP A 102 -15.28 2.52 -8.99
CA ASP A 102 -16.59 2.64 -8.35
C ASP A 102 -17.02 1.31 -7.72
N ALA A 103 -16.84 0.21 -8.44
CA ALA A 103 -17.12 -1.12 -7.91
C ALA A 103 -16.29 -1.44 -6.65
N ALA A 104 -14.99 -1.09 -6.66
CA ALA A 104 -14.12 -1.25 -5.49
C ALA A 104 -14.55 -0.37 -4.31
N TYR A 105 -14.92 0.89 -4.57
CA TYR A 105 -15.49 1.80 -3.58
C TYR A 105 -16.75 1.20 -2.94
N PHE A 106 -17.73 0.78 -3.74
CA PHE A 106 -18.96 0.20 -3.21
C PHE A 106 -18.72 -1.11 -2.45
N ALA A 107 -17.80 -1.95 -2.91
CA ALA A 107 -17.38 -3.16 -2.20
C ALA A 107 -16.74 -2.86 -0.84
N ARG A 108 -15.94 -1.79 -0.73
CA ARG A 108 -15.37 -1.33 0.55
C ARG A 108 -16.47 -0.86 1.49
N ILE A 109 -17.42 -0.06 1.01
CA ILE A 109 -18.53 0.45 1.83
C ILE A 109 -19.45 -0.67 2.30
N SER A 110 -19.76 -1.66 1.45
CA SER A 110 -20.67 -2.76 1.79
C SER A 110 -20.14 -3.70 2.88
N ARG A 111 -18.81 -3.79 3.06
CA ARG A 111 -18.17 -4.57 4.13
C ARG A 111 -18.35 -3.98 5.52
N ILE A 112 -18.76 -2.73 5.64
CA ILE A 112 -18.96 -2.07 6.94
C ILE A 112 -20.33 -2.46 7.48
N ALA A 113 -20.36 -3.27 8.53
CA ALA A 113 -21.61 -3.77 9.12
C ALA A 113 -22.44 -2.66 9.78
N ASP A 114 -21.79 -1.79 10.56
CA ASP A 114 -22.46 -0.69 11.27
C ASP A 114 -22.93 0.41 10.31
N PRO A 115 -24.24 0.75 10.27
CA PRO A 115 -24.78 1.75 9.35
C PRO A 115 -24.19 3.15 9.55
N HIS A 116 -23.91 3.55 10.79
CA HIS A 116 -23.38 4.88 11.08
C HIS A 116 -21.95 5.03 10.57
N HIS A 117 -21.09 4.05 10.84
CA HIS A 117 -19.74 4.00 10.29
C HIS A 117 -19.73 3.87 8.77
N ARG A 118 -20.70 3.17 8.19
CA ARG A 118 -20.84 3.05 6.73
C ARG A 118 -21.10 4.42 6.10
N ASP A 119 -22.04 5.19 6.65
CA ASP A 119 -22.35 6.54 6.18
C ASP A 119 -21.15 7.48 6.32
N LEU A 120 -20.45 7.43 7.46
CA LEU A 120 -19.23 8.22 7.69
C LEU A 120 -18.12 7.88 6.70
N GLU A 121 -17.94 6.59 6.38
CA GLU A 121 -16.94 6.17 5.41
C GLU A 121 -17.35 6.53 3.97
N ALA A 122 -18.64 6.41 3.63
CA ALA A 122 -19.17 6.78 2.31
C ALA A 122 -18.99 8.28 2.01
N ARG A 123 -19.15 9.15 3.01
CA ARG A 123 -18.91 10.60 2.87
C ARG A 123 -17.46 10.97 2.55
N LYS A 124 -16.51 10.07 2.79
CA LYS A 124 -15.09 10.27 2.40
C LYS A 124 -14.86 10.01 0.92
N GLY A 125 -15.83 9.44 0.22
CA GLY A 125 -15.76 9.15 -1.21
C GLY A 125 -14.74 8.07 -1.56
N VAL A 126 -14.34 8.09 -2.83
CA VAL A 126 -13.29 7.23 -3.39
C VAL A 126 -11.97 7.54 -2.71
N LYS A 127 -11.27 6.49 -2.29
CA LYS A 127 -9.94 6.55 -1.70
C LYS A 127 -8.92 5.91 -2.62
N ARG A 128 -7.65 6.20 -2.39
CA ARG A 128 -6.52 5.67 -3.16
C ARG A 128 -6.51 4.13 -3.20
N ILE A 129 -6.95 3.46 -2.12
CA ILE A 129 -7.15 2.00 -2.10
C ILE A 129 -8.13 1.51 -3.17
N ASP A 130 -9.15 2.29 -3.52
CA ASP A 130 -10.15 1.90 -4.52
C ASP A 130 -9.57 1.94 -5.95
N LEU A 131 -8.49 2.69 -6.17
CA LEU A 131 -7.75 2.67 -7.45
C LEU A 131 -7.05 1.33 -7.70
N LEU A 132 -6.83 0.53 -6.65
CA LEU A 132 -6.32 -0.83 -6.79
C LEU A 132 -7.41 -1.80 -7.28
N MET A 133 -8.64 -1.34 -7.47
CA MET A 133 -9.74 -2.12 -8.07
C MET A 133 -9.99 -3.47 -7.40
N GLY A 134 -9.81 -3.53 -6.07
CA GLY A 134 -9.99 -4.74 -5.27
C GLY A 134 -8.73 -5.58 -5.06
N ARG A 135 -7.59 -5.20 -5.65
CA ARG A 135 -6.28 -5.83 -5.42
C ARG A 135 -5.68 -5.37 -4.09
N THR A 136 -6.15 -5.94 -3.00
CA THR A 136 -5.74 -5.52 -1.65
C THR A 136 -4.67 -6.43 -1.04
N ARG A 137 -4.30 -7.54 -1.69
CA ARG A 137 -3.24 -8.40 -1.17
C ARG A 137 -1.88 -7.85 -1.54
N PHE A 138 -1.04 -7.59 -0.54
CA PHE A 138 0.36 -7.23 -0.72
C PHE A 138 1.14 -8.43 -1.28
N SER A 139 1.77 -8.24 -2.43
CA SER A 139 2.60 -9.27 -3.06
C SER A 139 4.10 -9.04 -2.84
N GLY A 140 4.51 -7.84 -2.46
CA GLY A 140 5.91 -7.49 -2.20
C GLY A 140 6.35 -6.21 -2.90
N LEU A 141 7.64 -5.91 -2.75
CA LEU A 141 8.39 -4.84 -3.37
C LEU A 141 9.51 -5.42 -4.22
N SER A 142 9.73 -4.85 -5.40
CA SER A 142 10.93 -5.09 -6.23
C SER A 142 11.62 -3.77 -6.54
N LEU A 143 12.91 -3.81 -6.87
CA LEU A 143 13.57 -2.63 -7.42
C LEU A 143 12.93 -2.27 -8.77
N SER A 144 12.73 -0.98 -9.01
CA SER A 144 12.28 -0.50 -10.31
C SER A 144 13.38 -0.71 -11.35
N MET A 145 13.00 -1.16 -12.54
CA MET A 145 13.91 -1.29 -13.67
C MET A 145 14.33 0.07 -14.24
N GLN A 146 13.52 1.11 -14.02
CA GLN A 146 13.75 2.45 -14.57
C GLN A 146 14.56 3.33 -13.62
N HIS A 147 14.39 3.14 -12.30
CA HIS A 147 14.99 3.97 -11.28
C HIS A 147 15.58 3.10 -10.16
N PRO A 148 16.92 3.03 -10.02
CA PRO A 148 17.58 2.09 -9.10
C PRO A 148 17.32 2.36 -7.61
N ASP A 149 16.79 3.54 -7.27
CA ASP A 149 16.48 3.96 -5.89
C ASP A 149 14.96 3.92 -5.57
N VAL A 150 14.15 3.39 -6.51
CA VAL A 150 12.70 3.33 -6.39
C VAL A 150 12.24 1.87 -6.31
N TRP A 151 11.27 1.61 -5.43
CA TRP A 151 10.69 0.29 -5.21
C TRP A 151 9.30 0.21 -5.83
N GLU A 152 9.05 -0.81 -6.63
CA GLU A 152 7.74 -1.09 -7.22
C GLU A 152 6.92 -1.99 -6.29
N LEU A 153 5.73 -1.52 -5.91
CA LEU A 153 4.75 -2.24 -5.13
C LEU A 153 3.90 -3.14 -6.02
N HIS A 154 3.88 -4.43 -5.67
CA HIS A 154 3.06 -5.45 -6.31
C HIS A 154 1.85 -5.78 -5.43
N VAL A 155 0.68 -5.82 -6.04
CA VAL A 155 -0.58 -6.19 -5.39
C VAL A 155 -1.35 -7.21 -6.23
N SER A 156 -2.16 -8.06 -5.61
CA SER A 156 -3.01 -9.04 -6.30
C SER A 156 -4.46 -8.97 -5.87
#